data_AF-A0A7V1FUG3-F1
#
_entry.id   AF-A0A7V1FUG3-F1
#
_cell.length_a   1.000
_cell.length_b   1.000
_cell.length_c   1.000
_cell.angle_alpha   90.00
_cell.angle_beta   90.00
_cell.angle_gamma   90.00
#
_symmetry.space_group_name_H-M   'P 1'
#
loop_
_entity.id
_entity.type
_entity.pdbx_description
1 polymer ?
#
loop_
_entity_poly.entity_id
_entity_poly.type
_entity_poly.pdbx_seq_one_letter_code
_entity_poly.pdbx_strand_id
1 'polypeptide(L)'
;MAVATLNRKIYVWQLAVRFYHWLNAACIVTLAITGYLIGNPPAILSSSEASFSYWFGTVRFLHFLAAFIFFFNFLFRIYWGFVGNRFARWNNFIPLKKEQWREIWQVLCFDILQICIKPFKSIGHNSLAGFTYFITFLVFLFQAITGFGMYSAMSDAWLPNLFSWVVPFLGGDFAVRQWHHLMLWFFIIFAMI
;
A
#
# COMPACT_ATOMS: atom_id res chain seq x y z
N MET A 1 3.98 3.79 50.08
CA MET A 1 2.88 4.37 49.28
C MET A 1 3.12 3.99 47.82
N ALA A 2 2.35 3.03 47.30
CA ALA A 2 2.42 2.64 45.90
C ALA A 2 1.68 3.69 45.05
N VAL A 3 2.41 4.42 44.21
CA VAL A 3 1.83 5.32 43.22
C VAL A 3 1.16 4.44 42.17
N ALA A 4 -0.17 4.34 42.21
CA ALA A 4 -0.93 3.73 41.13
C ALA A 4 -0.73 4.59 39.86
N THR A 5 0.11 4.12 38.94
CA THR A 5 0.21 4.69 37.61
C THR A 5 -1.10 4.37 36.87
N LEU A 6 -2.06 5.30 36.92
CA LEU A 6 -3.29 5.22 36.15
C LEU A 6 -2.93 5.24 34.65
N ASN A 7 -2.82 4.05 34.04
CA ASN A 7 -2.64 3.90 32.61
C ASN A 7 -3.86 4.48 31.87
N ARG A 8 -3.73 5.72 31.39
CA ARG A 8 -4.76 6.38 30.58
C ARG A 8 -4.83 5.72 29.21
N LYS A 9 -5.86 4.92 28.96
CA LYS A 9 -6.15 4.37 27.63
C LYS A 9 -6.62 5.49 26.71
N ILE A 10 -5.91 5.72 25.61
CA ILE A 10 -6.27 6.72 24.58
C ILE A 10 -6.78 5.97 23.36
N TYR A 11 -7.96 6.32 22.87
CA TYR A 11 -8.54 5.72 21.68
C TYR A 11 -7.92 6.33 20.41
N VAL A 12 -6.78 5.77 19.99
CA VAL A 12 -6.02 6.23 18.82
C VAL A 12 -6.64 5.69 17.52
N TRP A 13 -6.91 4.38 17.46
CA TRP A 13 -7.38 3.68 16.27
C TRP A 13 -8.89 3.42 16.30
N GLN A 14 -9.62 4.28 15.59
CA GLN A 14 -11.06 4.17 15.38
C GLN A 14 -11.43 2.89 14.61
N LEU A 15 -12.64 2.36 14.83
CA LEU A 15 -13.12 1.15 14.17
C LEU A 15 -12.99 1.20 12.64
N ALA A 16 -13.34 2.34 12.02
CA ALA A 16 -13.20 2.55 10.58
C ALA A 16 -11.74 2.40 10.10
N VAL A 17 -10.77 2.85 10.89
CA VAL A 17 -9.34 2.74 10.57
C VAL A 17 -8.87 1.28 10.66
N ARG A 18 -9.43 0.50 11.58
CA ARG A 18 -9.13 -0.94 11.71
C ARG A 18 -9.68 -1.73 10.54
N PHE A 19 -10.93 -1.46 10.16
CA PHE A 19 -11.54 -2.08 8.98
C PHE A 19 -10.72 -1.75 7.72
N TYR A 20 -10.36 -0.48 7.53
CA TYR A 20 -9.49 -0.04 6.45
C TYR A 20 -8.17 -0.83 6.40
N HIS A 21 -7.53 -1.02 7.56
CA HIS A 21 -6.26 -1.75 7.65
C HIS A 21 -6.40 -3.22 7.24
N TRP A 22 -7.40 -3.94 7.77
CA TRP A 22 -7.59 -5.35 7.45
C TRP A 22 -8.03 -5.58 6.01
N LEU A 23 -8.84 -4.68 5.45
CA LEU A 23 -9.20 -4.72 4.04
C LEU A 23 -7.96 -4.53 3.15
N ASN A 24 -7.09 -3.57 3.48
CA ASN A 24 -5.82 -3.39 2.78
C ASN A 24 -4.91 -4.61 2.89
N ALA A 25 -4.80 -5.22 4.07
CA ALA A 25 -3.99 -6.42 4.26
C ALA A 25 -4.47 -7.56 3.34
N ALA A 26 -5.78 -7.81 3.30
CA ALA A 26 -6.36 -8.81 2.40
C ALA A 26 -6.12 -8.48 0.92
N CYS A 27 -6.28 -7.23 0.52
CA CYS A 27 -6.02 -6.77 -0.85
C CYS A 27 -4.55 -6.92 -1.24
N ILE A 28 -3.62 -6.46 -0.41
CA ILE A 28 -2.18 -6.51 -0.69
C ILE A 28 -1.71 -7.96 -0.82
N VAL A 29 -2.15 -8.86 0.07
CA VAL A 29 -1.83 -10.29 -0.03
C VAL A 29 -2.35 -10.88 -1.34
N THR A 30 -3.61 -10.60 -1.68
CA THR A 30 -4.22 -11.10 -2.92
C THR A 30 -3.48 -10.55 -4.15
N LEU A 31 -3.21 -9.24 -4.19
CA LEU A 31 -2.52 -8.57 -5.28
C LEU A 31 -1.07 -9.02 -5.45
N ALA A 32 -0.35 -9.23 -4.35
CA ALA A 32 1.03 -9.69 -4.37
C ALA A 32 1.12 -11.14 -4.90
N ILE A 33 0.29 -12.05 -4.39
CA ILE A 33 0.28 -13.45 -4.84
C ILE A 33 -0.13 -13.54 -6.30
N THR A 34 -1.27 -12.95 -6.66
CA THR A 34 -1.77 -13.02 -8.04
C THR A 34 -0.89 -12.25 -9.02
N GLY A 35 -0.34 -11.10 -8.62
CA GLY A 35 0.58 -10.30 -9.43
C GLY A 35 1.88 -11.03 -9.74
N TYR A 36 2.44 -11.72 -8.73
CA TYR A 36 3.61 -12.57 -8.92
C TYR A 36 3.32 -13.73 -9.89
N LEU A 37 2.18 -14.41 -9.74
CA LEU A 37 1.76 -15.50 -10.63
C LEU A 37 1.48 -15.01 -12.07
N ILE A 38 1.04 -13.77 -12.25
CA ILE A 38 0.86 -13.16 -13.58
C ILE A 38 2.22 -12.86 -14.24
N GLY A 39 3.19 -12.40 -13.45
CA GLY A 39 4.56 -12.12 -13.93
C GLY A 39 5.38 -13.37 -14.20
N ASN A 40 5.20 -14.43 -13.41
CA ASN A 40 5.91 -15.70 -13.50
C ASN A 40 4.95 -16.88 -13.34
N PRO A 41 4.19 -17.24 -14.40
CA PRO A 41 3.22 -18.32 -14.33
C PRO A 41 3.93 -19.69 -14.18
N PRO A 42 3.48 -20.55 -13.24
CA PRO A 42 4.11 -21.85 -13.02
C PRO A 42 3.89 -22.78 -14.22
N ALA A 43 4.94 -23.48 -14.65
CA ALA A 43 4.93 -24.40 -15.80
C ALA A 43 4.04 -25.66 -15.60
N ILE A 44 3.57 -25.92 -14.38
CA ILE A 44 2.93 -27.17 -13.95
C ILE A 44 1.47 -27.33 -14.47
N LEU A 45 0.87 -26.29 -15.06
CA LEU A 45 -0.55 -26.28 -15.40
C LEU A 45 -0.86 -26.51 -16.89
N SER A 46 0.11 -26.97 -17.68
CA SER A 46 0.03 -27.14 -19.14
C SER A 46 -0.49 -28.51 -19.62
N SER A 47 -0.80 -29.44 -18.72
CA SER A 47 -1.16 -30.82 -19.09
C SER A 47 -2.66 -31.08 -19.27
N SER A 48 -3.53 -30.12 -18.91
CA SER A 48 -4.98 -30.21 -19.13
C SER A 48 -5.39 -29.51 -20.42
N GLU A 49 -6.33 -30.07 -21.17
CA GLU A 49 -6.92 -29.44 -22.34
C GLU A 49 -7.42 -28.02 -22.02
N ALA A 50 -7.09 -27.05 -22.87
CA ALA A 50 -7.31 -25.63 -22.59
C ALA A 50 -8.79 -25.29 -22.40
N SER A 51 -9.71 -26.00 -23.06
CA SER A 51 -11.15 -25.81 -22.93
C SER A 51 -11.69 -26.13 -21.53
N PHE A 52 -10.99 -26.96 -20.75
CA PHE A 52 -11.40 -27.35 -19.39
C PHE A 52 -10.67 -26.58 -18.29
N SER A 53 -9.78 -25.65 -18.63
CA SER A 53 -8.98 -24.90 -17.65
C SER A 53 -9.10 -23.39 -17.84
N TYR A 54 -9.62 -22.71 -16.82
CA TYR A 54 -9.70 -21.23 -16.78
C TYR A 54 -8.85 -20.63 -15.64
N TRP A 55 -7.91 -21.41 -15.09
CA TRP A 55 -7.16 -21.03 -13.89
C TRP A 55 -6.48 -19.66 -14.01
N PHE A 56 -5.76 -19.41 -15.12
CA PHE A 56 -5.05 -18.13 -15.30
C PHE A 56 -6.02 -16.96 -15.46
N GLY A 57 -7.19 -17.20 -16.06
CA GLY A 57 -8.29 -16.24 -16.12
C GLY A 57 -8.80 -15.90 -14.73
N THR A 58 -8.99 -16.88 -13.86
CA THR A 58 -9.37 -16.68 -12.44
C THR A 58 -8.32 -15.89 -11.67
N VAL A 59 -7.03 -16.18 -11.84
CA VAL A 59 -5.93 -15.41 -11.20
C VAL A 59 -5.97 -13.95 -11.63
N ARG A 60 -6.11 -13.67 -12.93
CA ARG A 60 -6.23 -12.31 -13.46
C ARG A 60 -7.48 -11.61 -12.94
N PHE A 61 -8.63 -12.31 -12.92
CA PHE A 61 -9.87 -11.76 -12.40
C PHE A 61 -9.75 -11.36 -10.93
N LEU A 62 -9.21 -12.24 -10.07
CA LEU A 62 -9.00 -11.94 -8.66
C LEU A 62 -8.03 -10.76 -8.47
N HIS A 63 -6.97 -10.67 -9.28
CA HIS A 63 -6.06 -9.54 -9.26
C HIS A 63 -6.78 -8.23 -9.55
N PHE A 64 -7.57 -8.17 -10.64
CA PHE A 64 -8.30 -6.96 -11.01
C PHE A 64 -9.35 -6.60 -9.96
N LEU A 65 -10.14 -7.58 -9.48
CA LEU A 65 -11.13 -7.36 -8.43
C LEU A 65 -10.49 -6.77 -7.17
N ALA A 66 -9.39 -7.36 -6.71
CA ALA A 66 -8.67 -6.85 -5.54
C ALA A 66 -8.10 -5.45 -5.78
N ALA A 67 -7.62 -5.14 -6.99
CA ALA A 67 -7.14 -3.81 -7.36
C ALA A 67 -8.24 -2.75 -7.29
N PHE A 68 -9.44 -3.03 -7.81
CA PHE A 68 -10.58 -2.11 -7.71
C PHE A 68 -10.98 -1.88 -6.26
N ILE A 69 -11.10 -2.94 -5.46
CA ILE A 69 -11.43 -2.83 -4.02
C ILE A 69 -10.37 -1.98 -3.31
N PHE A 70 -9.08 -2.23 -3.56
CA PHE A 70 -8.00 -1.50 -2.93
C PHE A 70 -7.98 -0.02 -3.34
N PHE A 71 -8.24 0.28 -4.62
CA PHE A 71 -8.33 1.65 -5.13
C PHE A 71 -9.46 2.45 -4.48
N PHE A 72 -10.69 1.91 -4.45
CA PHE A 72 -11.80 2.62 -3.81
C PHE A 72 -11.61 2.73 -2.29
N ASN A 73 -11.04 1.72 -1.64
CA ASN A 73 -10.68 1.80 -0.23
C ASN A 73 -9.64 2.91 0.03
N PHE A 74 -8.67 3.07 -0.88
CA PHE A 74 -7.69 4.15 -0.80
C PHE A 74 -8.32 5.54 -1.01
N LEU A 75 -9.30 5.69 -1.91
CA LEU A 75 -10.05 6.94 -2.03
C LEU A 75 -10.77 7.30 -0.72
N PHE A 76 -11.39 6.32 -0.06
CA PHE A 76 -11.93 6.51 1.28
C PHE A 76 -10.86 6.98 2.27
N ARG A 77 -9.62 6.47 2.18
CA ARG A 77 -8.51 6.93 3.03
C ARG A 77 -8.11 8.37 2.76
N ILE A 78 -8.07 8.79 1.49
CA ILE A 78 -7.83 10.18 1.11
C ILE A 78 -8.81 11.09 1.84
N TYR A 79 -10.10 10.77 1.75
CA TYR A 79 -11.15 11.48 2.46
C TYR A 79 -10.96 11.45 3.99
N TRP A 80 -10.70 10.26 4.57
CA TRP A 80 -10.55 10.10 6.02
C TRP A 80 -9.32 10.84 6.58
N GLY A 81 -8.31 11.09 5.77
CA GLY A 81 -7.15 11.89 6.18
C GLY A 81 -7.45 13.38 6.35
N PHE A 82 -8.61 13.86 5.89
CA PHE A 82 -9.09 15.22 6.14
C PHE A 82 -10.13 15.28 7.28
N VAL A 83 -11.08 14.34 7.29
CA VAL A 83 -12.23 14.35 8.22
C VAL A 83 -11.97 13.58 9.52
N GLY A 84 -11.00 12.64 9.51
CA GLY A 84 -10.71 11.76 10.63
C GLY A 84 -10.14 12.46 11.86
N ASN A 85 -9.86 11.65 12.89
CA ASN A 85 -9.31 12.14 14.15
C ASN A 85 -7.92 12.79 13.97
N ARG A 86 -7.43 13.45 15.04
CA ARG A 86 -6.12 14.11 15.03
C ARG A 86 -4.95 13.21 14.62
N PHE A 87 -5.08 11.89 14.73
CA PHE A 87 -4.04 10.91 14.40
C PHE A 87 -4.11 10.46 12.94
N ALA A 88 -5.29 10.47 12.33
CA ALA A 88 -5.52 10.10 10.94
C ALA A 88 -5.21 11.23 9.95
N ARG A 89 -4.94 12.45 10.41
CA ARG A 89 -4.71 13.62 9.54
C ARG A 89 -3.46 13.49 8.67
N TRP A 90 -3.55 13.97 7.42
CA TRP A 90 -2.45 13.99 6.45
C TRP A 90 -1.15 14.64 6.97
N ASN A 91 -1.26 15.68 7.80
CA ASN A 91 -0.12 16.38 8.40
C ASN A 91 0.75 15.50 9.33
N ASN A 92 0.25 14.33 9.76
CA ASN A 92 1.03 13.38 10.56
C ASN A 92 1.84 12.41 9.70
N PHE A 93 1.47 12.24 8.43
CA PHE A 93 2.16 11.33 7.51
C PHE A 93 3.25 12.06 6.72
N ILE A 94 3.02 13.34 6.40
CA ILE A 94 3.98 14.18 5.68
C ILE A 94 4.79 14.97 6.71
N PRO A 95 6.14 14.83 6.75
CA PRO A 95 6.98 15.58 7.67
C PRO A 95 7.11 17.05 7.21
N LEU A 96 6.15 17.88 7.60
CA LEU A 96 6.08 19.31 7.24
C LEU A 96 6.79 20.20 8.27
N LYS A 97 6.94 19.73 9.52
CA LYS A 97 7.49 20.51 10.64
C LYS A 97 8.91 20.07 10.96
N LYS A 98 9.76 21.01 11.37
CA LYS A 98 11.15 20.74 11.84
C LYS A 98 11.19 19.70 12.96
N GLU A 99 10.18 19.68 13.83
CA GLU A 99 10.06 18.71 14.92
C GLU A 99 9.90 17.26 14.42
N GLN A 100 9.17 17.05 13.32
CA GLN A 100 8.96 15.73 12.73
C GLN A 100 10.26 15.20 12.12
N TRP A 101 11.03 16.07 11.46
CA TRP A 101 12.37 15.72 10.97
C TRP A 101 13.34 15.36 12.10
N ARG A 102 13.30 16.11 13.20
CA ARG A 102 14.09 15.79 14.40
C ARG A 102 13.68 14.45 15.01
N GLU A 103 12.38 14.18 15.07
CA GLU A 103 11.86 12.89 15.55
C GLU A 103 12.31 11.74 14.63
N ILE A 104 12.23 11.89 13.30
CA ILE A 104 12.73 10.90 12.35
C ILE A 104 14.20 10.58 12.62
N TRP A 105 15.06 11.60 12.76
CA TRP A 105 16.47 11.39 13.04
C TRP A 105 16.70 10.68 14.38
N GLN A 106 15.94 11.03 15.42
CA GLN A 106 16.04 10.38 16.73
C GLN A 106 15.62 8.91 16.67
N VAL A 107 14.55 8.59 15.95
CA VAL A 107 14.10 7.20 15.73
C VAL A 107 15.16 6.42 14.96
N LEU A 108 15.72 6.97 13.88
CA LEU A 108 16.81 6.31 13.13
C LEU A 108 18.04 6.07 14.02
N CYS A 109 18.45 7.06 14.79
CA CYS A 109 19.62 6.96 15.66
C CYS A 109 19.43 5.94 16.81
N PHE A 110 18.22 5.87 17.38
CA PHE A 110 17.92 5.02 18.54
C PHE A 110 17.52 3.60 18.11
N ASP A 111 16.54 3.45 17.21
CA ASP A 111 15.95 2.15 16.87
C ASP A 111 16.77 1.39 15.81
N ILE A 112 17.37 2.09 14.83
CA ILE A 112 18.11 1.45 13.74
C ILE A 112 19.62 1.42 14.03
N LEU A 113 20.21 2.59 14.29
CA LEU A 113 21.66 2.71 14.46
C LEU A 113 22.13 2.37 15.88
N GLN A 114 21.24 2.43 16.88
CA GLN A 114 21.53 2.17 18.29
C GLN A 114 22.64 3.06 18.89
N ILE A 115 22.80 4.29 18.39
CA ILE A 115 23.84 5.25 18.83
C ILE A 115 23.29 6.21 19.90
N CYS A 116 21.97 6.40 19.95
CA CYS A 116 21.31 7.29 20.89
C CYS A 116 20.80 6.55 22.14
N ILE A 117 20.74 7.23 23.29
CA ILE A 117 20.37 6.62 24.60
C ILE A 117 18.91 6.85 24.99
N LYS A 118 18.26 7.91 24.48
CA LYS A 118 16.87 8.26 24.88
C LYS A 118 15.88 8.05 23.74
N PRO A 119 14.82 7.23 23.94
CA PRO A 119 13.76 7.07 22.96
C PRO A 119 12.85 8.31 22.92
N PHE A 120 12.38 8.65 21.72
CA PHE A 120 11.31 9.64 21.56
C PHE A 120 9.95 8.98 21.78
N LYS A 121 9.12 9.55 22.67
CA LYS A 121 7.78 9.01 22.94
C LYS A 121 6.74 9.73 22.09
N SER A 122 6.19 9.02 21.10
CA SER A 122 5.04 9.48 20.32
C SER A 122 3.78 8.67 20.67
N ILE A 123 2.61 9.29 20.50
CA ILE A 123 1.31 8.62 20.68
C ILE A 123 0.76 8.29 19.28
N GLY A 124 0.61 7.01 18.98
CA GLY A 124 0.22 6.54 17.65
C GLY A 124 1.44 6.19 16.80
N HIS A 125 1.51 6.71 15.57
CA HIS A 125 2.71 6.57 14.74
C HIS A 125 3.75 7.63 15.14
N ASN A 126 5.02 7.22 15.21
CA ASN A 126 6.12 8.17 15.19
C ASN A 126 6.24 8.80 13.79
N SER A 127 6.96 9.92 13.68
CA SER A 127 7.10 10.65 12.40
C SER A 127 7.77 9.82 11.30
N LEU A 128 8.67 8.88 11.64
CA LEU A 128 9.29 7.97 10.66
C LEU A 128 8.28 6.98 10.09
N ALA A 129 7.51 6.31 10.93
CA ALA A 129 6.45 5.39 10.53
C ALA A 129 5.39 6.11 9.69
N GLY A 130 4.98 7.31 10.10
CA GLY A 130 4.07 8.16 9.33
C GLY A 130 4.60 8.44 7.91
N PHE A 131 5.89 8.78 7.80
CA PHE A 131 6.54 9.01 6.52
C PHE A 131 6.65 7.74 5.66
N THR A 132 6.97 6.59 6.25
CA THR A 132 7.00 5.31 5.51
C THR A 132 5.62 4.98 4.94
N TYR A 133 4.52 5.17 5.70
CA TYR A 133 3.18 4.99 5.15
C TYR A 133 2.86 5.96 4.01
N PHE A 134 3.34 7.20 4.08
CA PHE A 134 3.19 8.15 2.98
C PHE A 134 3.92 7.67 1.71
N ILE A 135 5.13 7.13 1.83
CA ILE A 135 5.84 6.49 0.71
C ILE A 135 5.02 5.33 0.15
N THR A 136 4.49 4.45 1.01
CA THR A 136 3.63 3.33 0.60
C THR A 136 2.39 3.81 -0.16
N PHE A 137 1.82 4.98 0.17
CA PHE A 137 0.73 5.57 -0.59
C PHE A 137 1.14 6.06 -1.98
N LEU A 138 2.35 6.61 -2.13
CA LEU A 138 2.88 6.99 -3.44
C LEU A 138 3.14 5.77 -4.32
N VAL A 139 3.73 4.71 -3.75
CA VAL A 139 3.94 3.45 -4.47
C VAL A 139 2.60 2.81 -4.85
N PHE A 140 1.60 2.88 -3.98
CA PHE A 140 0.24 2.45 -4.32
C PHE A 140 -0.35 3.25 -5.48
N LEU A 141 -0.22 4.58 -5.47
CA LEU A 141 -0.73 5.42 -6.55
C LEU A 141 -0.04 5.07 -7.88
N PHE A 142 1.27 4.83 -7.85
CA PHE A 142 2.01 4.35 -9.02
C PHE A 142 1.49 3.00 -9.51
N GLN A 143 1.26 2.04 -8.62
CA GLN A 143 0.65 0.74 -8.96
C GLN A 143 -0.75 0.89 -9.57
N ALA A 144 -1.58 1.77 -9.02
CA ALA A 144 -2.92 2.02 -9.53
C ALA A 144 -2.88 2.63 -10.94
N ILE A 145 -2.04 3.65 -11.16
CA ILE A 145 -1.90 4.31 -12.47
C ILE A 145 -1.39 3.30 -13.53
N THR A 146 -0.31 2.59 -13.23
CA THR A 146 0.26 1.60 -14.17
C THR A 146 -0.67 0.41 -14.39
N GLY A 147 -1.33 -0.07 -13.34
CA GLY A 147 -2.30 -1.17 -13.40
C GLY A 147 -3.52 -0.83 -14.24
N PHE A 148 -4.15 0.33 -14.00
CA PHE A 148 -5.28 0.80 -14.81
C PHE A 148 -4.86 1.14 -16.24
N GLY A 149 -3.66 1.67 -16.44
CA GLY A 149 -3.09 1.88 -17.77
C GLY A 149 -3.03 0.60 -18.59
N MET A 150 -2.47 -0.48 -18.04
CA MET A 150 -2.47 -1.79 -18.69
C MET A 150 -3.87 -2.40 -18.84
N TYR A 151 -4.76 -2.14 -17.90
CA TYR A 151 -6.14 -2.63 -17.93
C TYR A 151 -7.02 -1.87 -18.96
N SER A 152 -6.65 -0.65 -19.36
CA SER A 152 -7.43 0.15 -20.32
C SER A 152 -7.59 -0.54 -21.68
N ALA A 153 -6.55 -1.22 -22.17
CA ALA A 153 -6.58 -1.94 -23.44
C ALA A 153 -7.56 -3.14 -23.46
N MET A 154 -8.08 -3.56 -22.30
CA MET A 154 -9.01 -4.67 -22.14
C MET A 154 -10.38 -4.23 -21.59
N SER A 155 -10.66 -2.92 -21.52
CA SER A 155 -11.91 -2.40 -20.96
C SER A 155 -12.37 -1.12 -21.63
N ASP A 156 -13.64 -1.09 -22.05
CA ASP A 156 -14.30 0.12 -22.56
C ASP A 156 -14.77 1.08 -21.44
N ALA A 157 -14.53 0.73 -20.17
CA ALA A 157 -14.96 1.55 -19.04
C ALA A 157 -14.16 2.87 -18.96
N TRP A 158 -14.82 3.95 -18.55
CA TRP A 158 -14.20 5.28 -18.49
C TRP A 158 -13.01 5.35 -17.50
N LEU A 159 -13.11 4.69 -16.34
CA LEU A 159 -12.13 4.82 -15.26
C LEU A 159 -10.73 4.30 -15.66
N PRO A 160 -10.55 3.07 -16.19
CA PRO A 160 -9.26 2.64 -16.72
C PRO A 160 -8.74 3.51 -17.86
N ASN A 161 -9.63 3.96 -18.75
CA ASN A 161 -9.26 4.76 -19.92
C ASN A 161 -8.65 6.13 -19.55
N LEU A 162 -8.93 6.66 -18.36
CA LEU A 162 -8.24 7.85 -17.82
C LEU A 162 -6.73 7.67 -17.65
N PHE A 163 -6.25 6.43 -17.55
CA PHE A 163 -4.84 6.11 -17.33
C PHE A 163 -4.14 5.53 -18.57
N SER A 164 -4.82 5.45 -19.72
CA SER A 164 -4.28 4.90 -20.97
C SER A 164 -2.99 5.60 -21.43
N TRP A 165 -2.82 6.89 -21.10
CA TRP A 165 -1.63 7.68 -21.41
C TRP A 165 -0.34 7.18 -20.75
N VAL A 166 -0.42 6.40 -19.66
CA VAL A 166 0.79 5.92 -18.96
C VAL A 166 1.57 4.92 -19.81
N VAL A 167 0.88 4.16 -20.66
CA VAL A 167 1.50 3.12 -21.49
C VAL A 167 2.48 3.71 -22.50
N PRO A 168 2.08 4.67 -23.36
CA PRO A 168 3.04 5.32 -24.24
C PRO A 168 4.08 6.17 -23.47
N PHE A 169 3.70 6.78 -22.34
CA PHE A 169 4.62 7.59 -21.54
C PHE A 169 5.81 6.79 -20.97
N LEU A 170 5.58 5.56 -20.51
CA LEU A 170 6.62 4.70 -19.95
C LEU A 170 7.35 3.84 -20.99
N GLY A 171 7.08 4.02 -22.29
CA GLY A 171 7.77 3.30 -23.37
C GLY A 171 7.12 1.98 -23.80
N GLY A 172 5.80 1.82 -23.57
CA GLY A 172 5.00 0.70 -24.04
C GLY A 172 4.67 -0.35 -22.97
N ASP A 173 3.81 -1.31 -23.33
CA ASP A 173 3.26 -2.32 -22.41
C ASP A 173 4.33 -3.09 -21.64
N PHE A 174 5.43 -3.48 -22.31
CA PHE A 174 6.48 -4.26 -21.67
C PHE A 174 7.14 -3.46 -20.53
N ALA A 175 7.49 -2.20 -20.77
CA ALA A 175 8.12 -1.34 -19.78
C ALA A 175 7.19 -1.10 -18.58
N VAL A 176 5.91 -0.81 -18.82
CA VAL A 176 4.92 -0.64 -17.74
C VAL A 176 4.82 -1.90 -16.89
N ARG A 177 4.79 -3.10 -17.50
CA ARG A 177 4.75 -4.37 -16.77
C ARG A 177 5.97 -4.54 -15.86
N GLN A 178 7.17 -4.21 -16.36
CA GLN A 178 8.39 -4.28 -15.55
C GLN A 178 8.34 -3.33 -14.36
N TRP A 179 7.93 -2.07 -14.57
CA TRP A 179 7.80 -1.09 -13.50
C TRP A 179 6.74 -1.47 -12.47
N HIS A 180 5.58 -1.94 -12.93
CA HIS A 180 4.49 -2.41 -12.08
C HIS A 180 4.94 -3.61 -11.24
N HIS A 181 5.61 -4.59 -11.86
CA HIS A 181 6.14 -5.75 -11.15
C HIS A 181 7.29 -5.39 -10.20
N LEU A 182 8.14 -4.42 -10.55
CA LEU A 182 9.20 -3.95 -9.65
C LEU A 182 8.60 -3.37 -8.36
N MET A 183 7.57 -2.54 -8.49
CA MET A 183 6.91 -1.92 -7.34
C MET A 183 6.11 -2.91 -6.48
N LEU A 184 5.84 -4.14 -6.94
CA LEU A 184 5.25 -5.19 -6.11
C LEU A 184 6.22 -5.62 -5.01
N TRP A 185 7.53 -5.66 -5.30
CA TRP A 185 8.55 -6.01 -4.32
C TRP A 185 8.63 -5.02 -3.16
N PHE A 186 8.33 -3.74 -3.41
CA PHE A 186 8.21 -2.75 -2.34
C PHE A 186 7.15 -3.16 -1.32
N PHE A 187 5.96 -3.61 -1.77
CA PHE A 187 4.90 -4.07 -0.87
C PHE A 187 5.27 -5.35 -0.12
N ILE A 188 5.97 -6.29 -0.77
CA ILE A 188 6.45 -7.50 -0.12
C ILE A 188 7.44 -7.15 0.99
N ILE A 189 8.45 -6.33 0.70
CA ILE A 189 9.45 -5.90 1.69
C ILE A 189 8.78 -5.13 2.82
N PHE A 190 7.90 -4.17 2.49
CA PHE A 190 7.17 -3.39 3.48
C PHE A 190 6.28 -4.25 4.40
N ALA A 191 5.70 -5.34 3.90
CA ALA A 191 4.87 -6.23 4.70
C ALA A 191 5.69 -7.19 5.61
N MET A 192 6.95 -7.45 5.27
CA MET A 192 7.83 -8.32 6.05
C MET A 192 8.52 -7.59 7.22
N ILE A 193 8.70 -6.27 7.11
CA ILE A 193 9.36 -5.42 8.11
C ILE A 193 8.32 -4.89 9.10
#